data_AF-A0A2V9VC74-F1
#
_entry.id   AF-A0A2V9VC74-F1
#
_cell.length_a   1.000
_cell.length_b   1.000
_cell.length_c   1.000
_cell.angle_alpha   90.00
_cell.angle_beta   90.00
_cell.angle_gamma   90.00
#
_symmetry.space_group_name_H-M   'P 1'
#
loop_
_entity.id
_entity.type
_entity.pdbx_description
1 polymer ?
#
loop_
_entity_poly.entity_id
_entity_poly.type
_entity_poly.pdbx_seq_one_letter_code
_entity_poly.pdbx_strand_id
1 'polypeptide(L)' 'MLAIHTTYDPLVPPAIPNQYALLTREAGAGDLFVQQYVKHGGHCQITAEETQKGFQELKRWKDSHQAPHPGWLH' A
#
# COMPACT_ATOMS: atom_id res chain seq x y z
N MET A 1 -4.56 7.34 -3.15
CA MET A 1 -4.43 6.72 -1.82
C MET A 1 -3.32 5.69 -1.88
N LEU A 2 -2.37 5.75 -0.95
CA LEU A 2 -1.32 4.75 -0.79
C LEU A 2 -1.61 3.94 0.48
N ALA A 3 -1.72 2.63 0.36
CA ALA A 3 -1.92 1.71 1.48
C ALA A 3 -0.67 0.83 1.69
N ILE A 4 -0.34 0.53 2.95
CA ILE A 4 0.79 -0.33 3.34
C ILE A 4 0.23 -1.42 4.24
N HIS A 5 0.60 -2.68 3.99
CA HIS A 5 0.10 -3.84 4.73
C HIS A 5 1.23 -4.83 5.08
N THR A 6 1.12 -5.52 6.21
CA THR A 6 2.08 -6.58 6.56
C THR A 6 1.74 -7.89 5.83
N THR A 7 2.75 -8.62 5.34
CA THR A 7 2.48 -9.83 4.53
C THR A 7 1.98 -11.02 5.33
N TYR A 8 2.29 -11.10 6.63
CA TYR A 8 1.83 -12.19 7.51
C TYR A 8 0.93 -11.64 8.63
N ASP A 9 -0.08 -10.85 8.23
CA ASP A 9 -1.13 -10.33 9.10
C ASP A 9 -2.16 -11.42 9.45
N PRO A 10 -2.29 -11.81 10.73
CA PRO A 10 -3.24 -12.84 11.15
C PRO A 10 -4.68 -12.34 11.31
N LEU A 11 -4.90 -11.02 11.36
CA LEU A 11 -6.22 -10.41 11.58
C LEU A 11 -6.88 -9.98 10.27
N VAL A 12 -6.11 -9.35 9.39
CA VAL A 12 -6.57 -8.87 8.08
C VAL A 12 -5.70 -9.51 6.99
N PRO A 13 -6.13 -10.64 6.41
CA PRO A 13 -5.34 -11.34 5.41
C PRO A 13 -5.04 -10.44 4.19
N PRO A 14 -3.84 -10.54 3.57
CA PRO A 14 -3.48 -9.76 2.37
C PRO A 14 -4.45 -9.90 1.18
N ALA A 15 -5.26 -10.96 1.16
CA ALA A 15 -6.33 -11.14 0.18
C ALA A 15 -7.36 -9.99 0.20
N ILE A 16 -7.61 -9.37 1.35
CA ILE A 16 -8.56 -8.26 1.50
C ILE A 16 -8.08 -6.99 0.76
N PRO A 17 -6.88 -6.44 1.04
CA PRO A 17 -6.37 -5.30 0.27
C PRO A 17 -6.16 -5.64 -1.22
N ASN A 18 -5.79 -6.89 -1.54
CA ASN A 18 -5.71 -7.34 -2.94
C ASN A 18 -7.06 -7.23 -3.66
N GLN A 19 -8.15 -7.66 -3.00
CA GLN A 19 -9.50 -7.55 -3.56
C GLN A 19 -9.90 -6.08 -3.79
N TYR A 20 -9.60 -5.19 -2.83
CA TYR A 20 -9.87 -3.76 -3.01
C TYR A 20 -9.11 -3.16 -4.19
N ALA A 21 -7.85 -3.57 -4.40
CA ALA A 21 -7.06 -3.15 -5.55
C ALA A 21 -7.65 -3.60 -6.89
N LEU A 22 -8.43 -4.69 -6.92
CA LEU A 22 -9.16 -5.12 -8.12
C LEU A 22 -10.42 -4.28 -8.31
N LEU A 23 -11.19 -4.03 -7.24
CA LEU A 23 -12.40 -3.21 -7.29
C LEU A 23 -12.11 -1.78 -7.79
N THR A 24 -11.00 -1.17 -7.39
CA THR A 24 -10.63 0.17 -7.88
C THR A 24 -10.33 0.15 -9.38
N ARG A 25 -9.67 -0.89 -9.88
CA ARG A 25 -9.40 -1.05 -11.32
C ARG A 25 -10.69 -1.27 -12.11
N GLU A 26 -11.58 -2.13 -11.61
CA GLU A 26 -12.89 -2.41 -12.22
C GLU A 26 -13.76 -1.14 -12.28
N ALA A 27 -13.66 -0.27 -11.27
CA ALA A 27 -14.35 1.01 -11.23
C ALA A 27 -13.70 2.12 -12.09
N GLY A 28 -12.61 1.83 -12.82
CA GLY A 28 -11.87 2.84 -13.59
C GLY A 28 -11.07 3.83 -12.74
N ALA A 29 -10.87 3.53 -11.45
CA ALA A 29 -10.16 4.34 -10.46
C ALA A 29 -8.82 3.71 -10.03
N GLY A 30 -8.28 2.77 -10.82
CA GLY A 30 -7.03 2.06 -10.51
C GLY A 30 -5.85 3.01 -10.28
N ASP A 31 -5.81 4.11 -11.03
CA ASP A 31 -4.77 5.14 -10.92
C ASP A 31 -4.88 6.00 -9.65
N LEU A 32 -5.92 5.81 -8.83
CA LEU A 32 -6.11 6.52 -7.56
C LEU A 32 -5.75 5.66 -6.35
N PHE A 33 -5.34 4.41 -6.52
CA PHE A 33 -5.04 3.49 -5.43
C PHE A 33 -3.78 2.66 -5.71
N VAL A 34 -2.82 2.71 -4.77
CA VAL A 34 -1.63 1.85 -4.77
C VAL A 34 -1.57 1.08 -3.46
N GLN A 35 -1.37 -0.24 -3.55
CA GLN A 35 -1.12 -1.12 -2.41
C GLN A 35 0.36 -1.52 -2.38
N GLN A 36 0.99 -1.31 -1.23
CA GLN A 36 2.34 -1.77 -0.92
C GLN A 36 2.35 -2.69 0.30
N TYR A 37 3.44 -3.42 0.48
CA TYR A 37 3.63 -4.43 1.50
C TYR A 37 5.00 -4.30 2.16
N VAL A 38 5.03 -4.65 3.44
CA VAL A 38 6.26 -4.83 4.22
C VAL A 38 6.32 -6.27 4.71
N LYS A 39 7.52 -6.85 4.72
CA LYS A 39 7.73 -8.28 5.02
C LYS A 39 7.82 -8.52 6.52
N HIS A 40 6.72 -8.29 7.23
CA HIS A 40 6.60 -8.48 8.67
C HIS A 40 5.50 -9.47 9.05
N GLY A 41 5.64 -10.04 10.25
CA GLY A 41 4.57 -10.78 10.93
C GLY A 41 3.67 -9.88 11.75
N GLY A 42 2.42 -10.28 11.95
CA GLY A 42 1.49 -9.57 12.84
C GLY A 42 0.71 -8.43 12.17
N HIS A 43 -0.32 -7.96 12.87
CA HIS A 43 -1.21 -6.91 12.38
C HIS A 43 -0.58 -5.53 12.56
N CYS A 44 -0.51 -4.75 11.48
CA CYS A 44 0.02 -3.38 11.46
C CYS A 44 1.42 -3.21 12.08
N GLN A 45 2.24 -4.27 12.11
CA GLN A 45 3.65 -4.20 12.51
C GLN A 45 4.49 -3.54 11.40
N ILE A 46 4.22 -2.26 11.15
CA ILE A 46 4.90 -1.40 10.20
C ILE A 46 5.79 -0.48 11.02
N THR A 47 7.09 -0.39 10.70
CA THR A 47 8.00 0.42 11.50
C THR A 47 7.79 1.92 11.29
N ALA A 48 8.38 2.75 12.15
CA ALA A 48 8.34 4.19 11.99
C ALA A 48 9.05 4.63 10.68
N GLU A 49 10.15 3.98 10.34
CA GLU A 49 10.92 4.23 9.11
C GLU A 49 10.11 3.87 7.87
N GLU A 50 9.43 2.72 7.87
CA GLU A 50 8.55 2.29 6.78
C GLU A 50 7.36 3.23 6.62
N THR A 51 6.76 3.65 7.74
CA THR A 51 5.67 4.62 7.74
C THR A 51 6.13 5.97 7.17
N GLN A 52 7.29 6.46 7.60
CA GLN A 52 7.88 7.69 7.10
C GLN A 52 8.17 7.58 5.59
N LYS A 53 8.66 6.43 5.14
CA LYS A 53 8.96 6.19 3.72
C LYS A 53 7.71 6.19 2.86
N GLY A 54 6.67 5.47 3.25
CA GLY A 54 5.39 5.50 2.56
C GLY A 54 4.78 6.90 2.54
N PHE A 55 4.89 7.66 3.64
CA PHE A 55 4.43 9.04 3.66
C PHE A 55 5.19 9.93 2.66
N GLN A 56 6.51 9.74 2.52
CA GLN A 56 7.29 10.46 1.51
C GLN A 56 6.88 10.08 0.08
N GLU A 57 6.60 8.80 -0.19
CA GLU A 57 6.08 8.36 -1.50
C GLU A 57 4.73 8.97 -1.81
N LEU A 58 3.83 9.01 -0.84
CA LEU A 58 2.53 9.66 -0.99
C LEU A 58 2.67 11.16 -1.30
N LYS A 59 3.58 11.86 -0.61
CA LYS A 59 3.87 13.27 -0.89
C LYS A 59 4.41 13.44 -2.32
N ARG A 60 5.40 12.63 -2.71
CA ARG A 60 5.96 12.66 -4.07
C ARG A 60 4.90 12.44 -5.12
N TRP A 61 4.03 11.45 -4.92
CA TRP A 61 2.94 11.16 -5.85
C TRP A 61 1.99 12.34 -5.99
N LYS A 62 1.60 12.97 -4.87
CA LYS A 62 0.79 14.19 -4.91
C LYS A 62 1.46 15.30 -5.72
N ASP A 63 2.76 15.50 -5.54
CA ASP A 63 3.48 16.63 -6.13
C ASP A 63 3.85 16.41 -7.61
N SER A 64 4.19 15.17 -7.99
CA SER A 64 4.67 14.83 -9.35
C SER A 64 3.64 14.16 -10.24
N HIS A 65 2.50 13.76 -9.68
CA HIS A 65 1.49 12.90 -10.33
C HIS A 65 2.02 11.52 -10.77
N GLN A 66 3.21 11.12 -10.32
CA GLN A 66 3.76 9.79 -10.60
C GLN A 66 3.47 8.86 -9.42
N ALA A 67 2.64 7.86 -9.65
CA ALA A 67 2.29 6.88 -8.62
C ALA A 67 3.52 6.03 -8.22
N PRO A 68 3.65 5.67 -6.93
CA PRO A 68 4.67 4.72 -6.50
C PRO A 68 4.38 3.32 -7.06
N HIS A 69 5.42 2.48 -7.10
CA HIS A 69 5.24 1.11 -7.56
C HIS A 69 4.42 0.30 -6.55
N PRO A 70 3.40 -0.46 -7.01
CA PRO A 70 2.71 -1.41 -6.15
C PRO A 70 3.62 -2.58 -5.78
N GLY A 71 3.27 -3.32 -4.73
CA GLY A 71 4.05 -4.48 -4.29
C GLY A 71 4.89 -4.17 -3.07
N TRP A 72 6.22 -4.32 -3.12
CA TRP A 72 7.04 -4.08 -1.93
C TRP A 72 7.29 -2.59 -1.70
N LEU A 73 7.21 -2.16 -0.45
CA LEU A 73 7.84 -0.92 -0.02
C LEU A 73 9.36 -1.15 0.01
N HIS A 74 10.03 -0.80 -1.10
CA HIS A 74 11.49 -0.77 -1.19
C HIS A 74 12.06 0.21 -0.21
#